data_AF-A0A955L403-F1
#
_entry.id   AF-A0A955L403-F1
#
_cell.length_a   1.000
_cell.length_b   1.000
_cell.length_c   1.000
_cell.angle_alpha   90.00
_cell.angle_beta   90.00
_cell.angle_gamma   90.00
#
_symmetry.space_group_name_H-M   'P 1'
#
loop_
_entity.id
_entity.type
_entity.pdbx_description
1 polymer ?
#
loop_
_entity_poly.entity_id
_entity_poly.type
_entity_poly.pdbx_seq_one_letter_code
_entity_poly.pdbx_strand_id
1 'polypeptide(L)' 'KSISMYDYKFNSNTALVFGHEITGIDEGIVKQSDATVHIPMYGKKKSLNIATSVGIGTYFYKSVQK' A
#
# COMPACT_ATOMS: atom_id res chain seq x y z
N LYS A 1 9.48 7.03 4.63
CA LYS A 1 8.67 8.05 3.90
C LYS A 1 7.94 7.31 2.79
N SER A 2 6.61 7.46 2.62
CA SER A 2 5.86 6.65 1.67
C SER A 2 5.89 7.23 0.24
N ILE A 3 5.82 6.34 -0.75
CA ILE A 3 5.80 6.66 -2.19
C ILE A 3 4.37 6.49 -2.70
N SER A 4 3.92 7.34 -3.61
CA SER A 4 2.63 7.15 -4.28
C SER A 4 2.65 5.84 -5.06
N MET A 5 1.58 5.05 -4.99
CA MET A 5 1.50 3.78 -5.72
C MET A 5 1.60 3.96 -7.24
N TYR A 6 1.24 5.14 -7.77
CA TYR A 6 1.35 5.45 -9.19
C TYR A 6 2.78 5.63 -9.66
N ASP A 7 3.68 6.02 -8.74
CA ASP A 7 5.08 6.32 -9.03
C ASP A 7 6.02 5.18 -8.60
N TYR A 8 5.49 4.15 -7.93
CA TYR A 8 6.25 2.99 -7.49
C TYR A 8 6.27 1.90 -8.57
N LYS A 9 7.47 1.41 -8.90
CA LYS A 9 7.65 0.28 -9.81
C LYS A 9 7.57 -1.03 -9.05
N PHE A 10 6.46 -1.74 -9.22
CA PHE A 10 6.25 -3.04 -8.62
C PHE A 10 7.00 -4.13 -9.41
N ASN A 11 7.56 -5.11 -8.69
CA ASN A 11 8.15 -6.30 -9.28
C ASN A 11 7.13 -7.45 -9.29
N SER A 12 7.30 -8.43 -10.18
CA SER A 12 6.40 -9.58 -10.29
C SER A 12 6.35 -10.46 -9.04
N ASN A 13 7.39 -10.41 -8.20
CA ASN A 13 7.46 -11.09 -6.92
C ASN A 13 7.30 -10.10 -5.76
N THR A 14 6.16 -9.41 -5.69
CA THR A 14 5.85 -8.46 -4.60
C THR A 14 4.86 -9.08 -3.60
N ALA A 15 5.19 -9.00 -2.30
CA ALA A 15 4.22 -9.21 -1.23
C ALA A 15 3.60 -7.87 -0.81
N LEU A 16 2.29 -7.76 -0.89
CA LEU A 16 1.56 -6.58 -0.38
C LEU A 16 1.16 -6.82 1.07
N VAL A 17 1.65 -5.97 1.97
CA VAL A 17 1.34 -6.03 3.41
C VAL A 17 0.37 -4.90 3.76
N PHE A 18 -0.73 -5.26 4.41
CA PHE A 18 -1.75 -4.32 4.85
C PHE A 18 -1.86 -4.37 6.38
N GLY A 19 -1.96 -3.20 7.01
CA GLY A 19 -2.04 -3.08 8.47
C GLY A 19 -3.45 -3.25 9.01
N HIS A 20 -3.54 -3.48 10.31
CA HIS A 20 -4.80 -3.48 11.03
C HIS A 20 -5.41 -2.07 11.09
N GLU A 21 -6.74 -1.94 11.08
CA GLU A 21 -7.45 -0.67 10.94
C GLU A 21 -7.07 0.37 12.01
N ILE A 22 -6.80 -0.09 13.23
CA ILE A 22 -6.54 0.79 14.37
C ILE A 22 -5.04 0.95 14.60
N THR A 23 -4.31 -0.16 14.56
CA THR A 23 -2.90 -0.20 14.98
C THR A 23 -1.92 -0.08 13.82
N GLY A 24 -2.39 -0.17 12.58
CA GLY A 24 -1.55 -0.11 11.39
C GLY A 24 -0.66 -1.34 11.24
N ILE A 25 0.52 -1.12 10.67
CA ILE A 25 1.56 -2.15 10.48
C ILE A 25 2.61 -1.94 11.57
N ASP A 26 3.06 -3.03 12.18
CA ASP A 26 4.16 -3.01 13.15
C ASP A 26 5.43 -2.37 12.56
N GLU A 27 6.10 -1.50 13.32
CA GLU A 27 7.29 -0.80 12.84
C GLU A 27 8.44 -1.74 12.44
N GLY A 28 8.55 -2.91 13.10
CA GLY A 28 9.53 -3.93 12.76
C GLY A 28 9.29 -4.53 11.38
N ILE A 29 8.03 -4.65 10.96
CA ILE A 29 7.66 -5.08 9.60
C ILE A 29 7.95 -3.96 8.60
N VAL A 30 7.61 -2.71 8.93
CA VAL A 30 7.88 -1.56 8.04
C VAL A 30 9.38 -1.41 7.79
N LYS A 31 10.23 -1.61 8.80
CA LYS A 31 11.70 -1.56 8.68
C LYS A 31 12.28 -2.67 7.80
N GLN A 32 11.57 -3.80 7.65
CA GLN A 32 11.96 -4.92 6.79
C GLN A 32 11.41 -4.80 5.36
N SER A 33 10.46 -3.89 5.12
CA SER A 33 9.88 -3.70 3.79
C SER A 33 10.84 -2.98 2.84
N ASP A 34 10.85 -3.39 1.56
CA ASP A 34 11.63 -2.70 0.52
C ASP A 34 11.11 -1.28 0.28
N ALA A 35 9.80 -1.09 0.40
CA ALA A 35 9.16 0.20 0.25
C ALA A 35 7.82 0.27 0.99
N THR A 36 7.47 1.48 1.43
CA THR A 36 6.12 1.82 1.88
C THR A 36 5.41 2.61 0.77
N VAL A 37 4.28 2.12 0.28
CA VAL A 37 3.47 2.80 -0.73
C VAL A 37 2.15 3.28 -0.15
N HIS A 38 1.55 4.32 -0.76
CA HIS A 38 0.23 4.81 -0.38
C HIS A 38 -0.66 5.02 -1.61
N ILE A 39 -1.97 4.83 -1.41
CA ILE A 39 -2.99 5.21 -2.39
C ILE A 39 -3.12 6.74 -2.33
N PRO A 40 -2.94 7.47 -3.44
CA PRO A 40 -3.18 8.91 -3.44
C PRO A 40 -4.62 9.22 -3.05
N MET A 41 -4.79 10.06 -2.03
CA MET A 41 -6.10 10.43 -1.50
C MET A 41 -6.31 11.94 -1.66
N TYR A 42 -7.50 12.32 -2.11
CA TYR A 42 -7.94 13.71 -2.13
C TYR A 42 -8.72 14.02 -0.84
N GLY A 43 -8.65 15.27 -0.40
CA GLY A 43 -9.37 15.75 0.79
C GLY A 43 -8.59 15.61 2.10
N LYS A 44 -9.31 15.60 3.23
CA LYS A 44 -8.73 15.69 4.59
C LYS A 44 -8.67 14.36 5.35
N LYS A 45 -9.20 13.26 4.79
CA LYS A 45 -9.18 11.95 5.44
C LYS A 45 -7.75 11.39 5.39
N LYS A 46 -7.34 10.78 6.51
CA LYS A 46 -5.97 10.25 6.68
C LYS A 46 -5.79 8.84 6.12
N SER A 47 -6.88 8.08 5.97
CA SER A 47 -6.86 6.70 5.49
C SER A 47 -8.20 6.30 4.87
N LEU A 48 -8.16 5.25 4.05
CA LEU A 48 -9.33 4.54 3.56
C LEU A 48 -9.64 3.36 4.51
N ASN A 49 -10.83 2.78 4.34
CA ASN A 49 -11.15 1.48 4.93
C ASN A 49 -10.15 0.41 4.45
N ILE A 50 -9.84 -0.58 5.30
CA ILE A 50 -8.83 -1.59 4.98
C ILE A 50 -9.23 -2.43 3.77
N ALA A 51 -10.49 -2.89 3.70
CA ALA A 51 -10.96 -3.72 2.60
C ALA A 51 -10.92 -2.94 1.27
N THR A 52 -11.27 -1.66 1.30
CA THR A 52 -11.11 -0.77 0.13
C THR A 52 -9.63 -0.62 -0.27
N SER A 53 -8.74 -0.45 0.71
CA SER A 53 -7.30 -0.33 0.47
C SER A 53 -6.70 -1.60 -0.14
N VAL A 54 -7.10 -2.77 0.35
CA VAL A 54 -6.71 -4.07 -0.20
C VAL A 54 -7.23 -4.22 -1.63
N GLY A 55 -8.50 -3.91 -1.87
CA GLY A 55 -9.09 -4.00 -3.21
C GLY A 55 -8.36 -3.13 -4.24
N ILE A 56 -8.11 -1.86 -3.91
CA ILE A 56 -7.40 -0.93 -4.80
C ILE A 56 -5.95 -1.39 -5.00
N GLY A 57 -5.25 -1.72 -3.91
CA GLY A 57 -3.83 -2.09 -3.95
C GLY A 57 -3.58 -3.35 -4.77
N THR A 58 -4.38 -4.40 -4.55
CA THR A 58 -4.25 -5.67 -5.27
C THR A 58 -4.62 -5.54 -6.75
N TYR A 59 -5.72 -4.82 -7.05
CA TYR A 59 -6.13 -4.57 -8.44
C TYR A 59 -5.07 -3.76 -9.21
N PHE A 60 -4.58 -2.67 -8.62
CA PHE A 60 -3.55 -1.84 -9.24
C PHE A 60 -2.25 -2.62 -9.44
N TYR A 61 -1.79 -3.35 -8.42
CA TYR A 61 -0.62 -4.22 -8.56
C TYR A 61 -0.79 -5.16 -9.74
N LYS A 62 -1.95 -5.82 -9.88
CA LYS A 62 -2.17 -6.73 -11.00
C LYS A 62 -2.24 -6.02 -12.35
N SER A 63 -2.77 -4.79 -12.41
CA SER A 63 -2.93 -4.05 -13.67
C SER A 63 -1.60 -3.56 -14.27
N VAL A 64 -0.59 -3.31 -13.44
CA VAL A 64 0.75 -2.86 -13.87
C VAL A 64 1.72 -4.00 -14.16
N GLN A 65 1.42 -5.23 -13.73
CA GLN A 65 2.25 -6.44 -13.96
C GLN A 65 1.94 -7.14 -15.30
N LYS A 66 1.71 -6.38 -16.37
CA LYS A 66 1.49 -6.95 -17.71
C LYS A 66 2.76 -7.58 -18.26
#